data_AF-A0A4Q3BG22-F1
#
_entry.id   AF-A0A4Q3BG22-F1
#
_cell.length_a   1.000
_cell.length_b   1.000
_cell.length_c   1.000
_cell.angle_alpha   90.00
_cell.angle_beta   90.00
_cell.angle_gamma   90.00
#
_symmetry.space_group_name_H-M   'P 1'
#
loop_
_entity.id
_entity.type
_entity.pdbx_description
1 polymer ?
#
loop_
_entity_poly.entity_id
_entity_poly.type
_entity_poly.pdbx_seq_one_letter_code
_entity_poly.pdbx_strand_id
1 'polypeptide(L)'
;MIIQVFTNSYLLLKKDADKRAVAGNITGVIHSLQPDAKDQTAMLQPFSELHLAPSFSYPFKTFGSLKLVAMLLAVALLILLIAWVNYINLSTVQALKRSKETGVRKVLGASRGQLSVQFLSETLLLTLISAGLALVIVQLTQGLFNQFTGKQLSLQVLNQGWFWAGATVCIVLGALFSGGYVAFVLSSFKPILAIRGSAKVNPNAFSLRKGLVVFQFSISIVFIIATIVLYQQLQYMKTGSLGMSLDQLLVIKGPTVTSEEQAEKNSAFKDQLGKIPFIKKYAGSNNVPGKGYNFSTGNITRINPSNGDDKKNYSMFISDDKYFDTYGITLTQGKIFTSQEADRAWMNSKKVLVNEKAAAQLGFAKGEQVAGQKILWAGTEYMINGVVKDYHHLSLHQPVDPVIFLPSTSFVYFTVKTGTDNLQQKISSLNTLYKEYFPGNPFEYFFADETFDKQYASEQQLGNVFIAAALIAILIACMGLFGLAAFTAQQ
;
A
#
# COMPACT_ATOMS: atom_id res chain seq x y z
N MET A 1 -1.18 21.37 9.44
CA MET A 1 -2.13 20.62 8.59
C MET A 1 -2.60 21.62 7.54
N ILE A 2 -2.17 21.46 6.28
CA ILE A 2 -2.46 22.42 5.19
C ILE A 2 -3.89 22.14 4.71
N ILE A 3 -4.74 23.16 4.70
CA ILE A 3 -6.11 23.08 4.18
C ILE A 3 -6.02 23.06 2.65
N GLN A 4 -6.73 22.13 2.02
CA GLN A 4 -6.84 22.10 0.56
C GLN A 4 -8.32 21.91 0.21
N VAL A 5 -8.89 22.94 -0.43
CA VAL A 5 -10.21 22.89 -1.04
C VAL A 5 -9.99 22.54 -2.50
N PHE A 6 -10.58 21.44 -2.96
CA PHE A 6 -10.39 20.96 -4.34
C PHE A 6 -11.59 21.29 -5.21
N THR A 7 -11.30 21.69 -6.45
CA THR A 7 -12.28 21.75 -7.55
C THR A 7 -11.83 20.75 -8.61
N ASN A 8 -12.77 20.01 -9.22
CA ASN A 8 -12.49 19.10 -10.33
C ASN A 8 -12.34 19.92 -11.63
N SER A 9 -11.21 20.59 -11.79
CA SER A 9 -10.96 21.45 -12.96
C SER A 9 -9.64 21.11 -13.63
N TYR A 10 -9.72 20.60 -14.86
CA TYR A 10 -8.56 20.36 -15.70
C TYR A 10 -8.27 21.62 -16.53
N LEU A 11 -7.04 22.14 -16.41
CA LEU A 11 -6.58 23.31 -17.13
C LEU A 11 -5.57 22.88 -18.20
N LEU A 12 -5.86 23.17 -19.47
CA LEU A 12 -4.88 23.05 -20.54
C LEU A 12 -4.04 24.32 -20.57
N LEU A 13 -2.80 24.25 -20.08
CA LEU A 13 -1.88 25.37 -20.11
C LEU A 13 -1.19 25.50 -21.49
N LYS A 14 -0.80 26.72 -21.86
CA LYS A 14 0.09 26.94 -23.01
C LYS A 14 1.42 26.21 -22.77
N LYS A 15 2.09 25.77 -23.85
CA LYS A 15 3.29 24.91 -23.80
C LYS A 15 4.41 25.47 -22.91
N ASP A 16 4.58 26.79 -22.89
CA ASP A 16 5.64 27.50 -22.15
C ASP A 16 5.12 28.23 -20.90
N ALA A 17 3.89 27.95 -20.46
CA ALA A 17 3.32 28.59 -19.29
C ALA A 17 3.98 28.05 -17.99
N ASP A 18 4.45 28.96 -17.14
CA ASP A 18 4.92 28.61 -15.81
C ASP A 18 3.72 28.26 -14.90
N LYS A 19 3.65 26.98 -14.52
CA LYS A 19 2.62 26.43 -13.65
C LYS A 19 2.55 27.16 -12.30
N ARG A 20 3.69 27.60 -11.75
CA ARG A 20 3.75 28.35 -10.48
C ARG A 20 3.17 29.74 -10.63
N ALA A 21 3.47 30.41 -11.74
CA ALA A 21 2.90 31.73 -12.03
C ALA A 21 1.38 31.64 -12.21
N VAL A 22 0.87 30.63 -12.93
CA VAL A 22 -0.58 30.42 -13.09
C VAL A 22 -1.24 30.12 -11.75
N ALA A 23 -0.65 29.26 -10.92
CA ALA A 23 -1.15 28.96 -9.58
C ALA A 23 -1.17 30.22 -8.68
N GLY A 24 -0.14 31.07 -8.77
CA GLY A 24 -0.08 32.36 -8.07
C GLY A 24 -1.18 33.32 -8.52
N ASN A 25 -1.44 33.40 -9.83
CA ASN A 25 -2.53 34.24 -10.36
C ASN A 25 -3.91 33.75 -9.90
N ILE A 26 -4.14 32.43 -9.90
CA ILE A 26 -5.39 31.86 -9.37
C ILE A 26 -5.53 32.18 -7.88
N THR A 27 -4.45 32.07 -7.11
CA THR A 27 -4.43 32.45 -5.69
C THR A 27 -4.81 33.92 -5.50
N GLY A 28 -4.26 34.82 -6.32
CA GLY A 28 -4.61 36.24 -6.29
C GLY A 28 -6.09 36.50 -6.58
N VAL A 29 -6.68 35.77 -7.54
CA VAL A 29 -8.13 35.84 -7.82
C VAL A 29 -8.95 35.35 -6.63
N ILE A 30 -8.58 34.23 -6.01
CA ILE A 30 -9.26 33.71 -4.81
C ILE A 30 -9.23 34.76 -3.69
N HIS A 31 -8.08 35.36 -3.42
CA HIS A 31 -7.95 36.40 -2.38
C HIS A 31 -8.75 37.67 -2.71
N SER A 32 -8.91 38.00 -4.00
CA SER A 32 -9.73 39.15 -4.41
C SER A 32 -11.23 38.93 -4.22
N LEU A 33 -11.70 37.69 -4.40
CA LEU A 33 -13.10 37.30 -4.24
C LEU A 33 -13.47 36.95 -2.80
N GLN A 34 -12.50 36.44 -2.04
CA GLN A 34 -12.63 36.08 -0.62
C GLN A 34 -11.45 36.67 0.17
N PRO A 35 -11.55 37.93 0.62
CA PRO A 35 -10.48 38.61 1.37
C PRO A 35 -10.07 37.90 2.67
N ASP A 36 -10.97 37.10 3.23
CA ASP A 36 -10.76 36.33 4.45
C ASP A 36 -9.99 35.01 4.21
N ALA A 37 -9.82 34.59 2.96
CA ALA A 37 -9.17 33.34 2.56
C ALA A 37 -7.65 33.48 2.33
N LYS A 38 -6.96 34.35 3.09
CA LYS A 38 -5.53 34.70 2.86
C LYS A 38 -4.58 33.50 2.90
N ASP A 39 -4.93 32.44 3.63
CA ASP A 39 -4.11 31.22 3.74
C ASP A 39 -4.42 30.18 2.66
N GLN A 40 -5.43 30.41 1.82
CA GLN A 40 -5.73 29.50 0.70
C GLN A 40 -4.81 29.81 -0.48
N THR A 41 -4.00 28.82 -0.86
CA THR A 41 -3.15 28.90 -2.05
C THR A 41 -3.59 27.87 -3.07
N ALA A 42 -3.77 28.28 -4.32
CA ALA A 42 -3.98 27.34 -5.41
C ALA A 42 -2.67 26.59 -5.71
N MET A 43 -2.77 25.28 -5.89
CA MET A 43 -1.68 24.43 -6.35
C MET A 43 -2.11 23.71 -7.62
N LEU A 44 -1.24 23.69 -8.63
CA LEU A 44 -1.48 22.97 -9.88
C LEU A 44 -0.60 21.73 -9.95
N GLN A 45 -1.23 20.59 -10.22
CA GLN A 45 -0.53 19.33 -10.46
C GLN A 45 -0.43 19.08 -11.97
N PRO A 46 0.75 18.73 -12.49
CA PRO A 46 0.86 18.26 -13.87
C PRO A 46 0.05 16.98 -14.05
N PHE A 47 -0.80 16.94 -15.08
CA PHE A 47 -1.63 15.76 -15.37
C PHE A 47 -0.80 14.49 -15.58
N SER A 48 0.40 14.61 -16.17
CA SER A 48 1.35 13.50 -16.35
C SER A 48 1.85 12.87 -15.05
N GLU A 49 1.79 13.60 -13.94
CA GLU A 49 2.30 13.15 -12.64
C GLU A 49 1.20 12.54 -11.75
N LEU A 50 -0.07 12.75 -12.10
CA LEU A 50 -1.24 12.34 -11.32
C LEU A 50 -1.24 10.84 -10.96
N HIS A 51 -0.59 10.01 -11.79
CA HIS A 51 -0.51 8.57 -11.56
C HIS A 51 0.43 8.17 -10.41
N LEU A 52 1.56 8.87 -10.21
CA LEU A 52 2.63 8.46 -9.28
C LEU A 52 2.95 9.48 -8.19
N ALA A 53 2.62 10.76 -8.39
CA ALA A 53 2.81 11.80 -7.40
C ALA A 53 1.93 11.55 -6.17
N PRO A 54 2.26 12.10 -4.99
CA PRO A 54 1.39 12.04 -3.82
C PRO A 54 0.09 12.81 -4.07
N SER A 55 -1.01 12.33 -3.49
CA SER A 55 -2.24 13.08 -3.53
C SER A 55 -2.08 14.28 -2.61
N PHE A 56 -2.63 15.40 -3.03
CA PHE A 56 -2.66 16.59 -2.20
C PHE A 56 -3.58 16.33 -0.97
N SER A 57 -4.79 15.75 -1.10
CA SER A 57 -5.57 15.18 0.02
C SER A 57 -6.81 14.35 -0.40
N TYR A 58 -7.54 13.81 0.58
CA TYR A 58 -8.84 13.11 0.42
C TYR A 58 -9.88 14.01 -0.27
N PRO A 59 -10.79 13.49 -1.14
CA PRO A 59 -11.04 12.08 -1.44
C PRO A 59 -10.14 11.45 -2.52
N PHE A 60 -9.24 12.21 -3.14
CA PHE A 60 -8.41 11.69 -4.21
C PHE A 60 -7.28 10.82 -3.64
N LYS A 61 -7.36 9.50 -3.82
CA LYS A 61 -6.18 8.63 -3.73
C LYS A 61 -5.45 8.70 -5.06
N THR A 62 -4.14 8.82 -5.04
CA THR A 62 -3.36 8.64 -6.27
C THR A 62 -3.45 7.21 -6.73
N PHE A 63 -3.46 7.02 -8.05
CA PHE A 63 -3.66 5.71 -8.67
C PHE A 63 -2.46 4.76 -8.43
N GLY A 64 -1.29 5.31 -8.10
CA GLY A 64 -0.06 4.59 -7.79
C GLY A 64 0.80 5.29 -6.74
N SER A 65 1.90 4.62 -6.36
CA SER A 65 2.86 5.09 -5.37
C SER A 65 4.27 5.01 -5.97
N LEU A 66 4.94 6.15 -6.14
CA LEU A 66 6.33 6.19 -6.60
C LEU A 66 7.25 5.38 -5.68
N LYS A 67 6.99 5.42 -4.36
CA LYS A 67 7.74 4.63 -3.37
C LYS A 67 7.62 3.13 -3.66
N LEU A 68 6.42 2.66 -4.01
CA LEU A 68 6.19 1.26 -4.36
C LEU A 68 6.95 0.87 -5.64
N VAL A 69 6.91 1.71 -6.68
CA VAL A 69 7.65 1.47 -7.93
C VAL A 69 9.16 1.42 -7.67
N ALA A 70 9.68 2.36 -6.88
CA ALA A 70 11.10 2.40 -6.52
C ALA A 70 11.52 1.17 -5.71
N MET A 71 10.68 0.69 -4.78
CA MET A 71 10.94 -0.56 -4.03
C MET A 71 10.98 -1.77 -4.95
N LEU A 72 10.00 -1.93 -5.86
CA LEU A 72 9.99 -3.04 -6.82
C LEU A 72 11.24 -3.02 -7.72
N LEU A 73 11.67 -1.84 -8.17
CA LEU A 73 12.89 -1.69 -8.96
C LEU A 73 14.14 -2.07 -8.15
N ALA A 74 14.22 -1.64 -6.89
CA ALA A 74 15.32 -2.00 -6.00
C ALA A 74 15.40 -3.52 -5.79
N VAL A 75 14.26 -4.20 -5.60
CA VAL A 75 14.20 -5.66 -5.49
C VAL A 75 14.69 -6.34 -6.78
N ALA A 76 14.22 -5.88 -7.94
CA ALA A 76 14.64 -6.43 -9.22
C ALA A 76 16.17 -6.30 -9.44
N LEU A 77 16.74 -5.14 -9.09
CA LEU A 77 18.19 -4.90 -9.17
C LEU A 77 18.98 -5.77 -8.20
N LEU A 78 18.50 -5.96 -6.96
CA LEU A 78 19.15 -6.84 -5.97
C LEU A 78 19.19 -8.29 -6.45
N ILE A 79 18.08 -8.81 -6.98
CA ILE A 79 18.03 -10.19 -7.52
C ILE A 79 18.97 -10.34 -8.71
N LEU A 80 18.98 -9.36 -9.62
CA LEU A 80 19.87 -9.36 -10.78
C LEU A 80 21.35 -9.41 -10.34
N LEU A 81 21.70 -8.63 -9.33
CA LEU A 81 23.05 -8.61 -8.77
C LEU A 81 23.42 -9.94 -8.10
N ILE A 82 22.51 -10.54 -7.32
CA ILE A 82 22.70 -11.89 -6.76
C ILE A 82 22.93 -12.91 -7.89
N ALA A 83 22.14 -12.84 -8.96
CA ALA A 83 22.25 -13.74 -10.11
C ALA A 83 23.60 -13.59 -10.84
N TRP A 84 24.07 -12.35 -11.05
CA TRP A 84 25.37 -12.09 -11.65
C TRP A 84 26.53 -12.63 -10.80
N VAL A 85 26.52 -12.36 -9.50
CA VAL A 85 27.55 -12.86 -8.58
C VAL A 85 27.53 -14.39 -8.53
N ASN A 86 26.34 -14.98 -8.50
CA ASN A 86 26.18 -16.43 -8.53
C ASN A 86 26.75 -17.05 -9.81
N TYR A 87 26.44 -16.46 -10.97
CA TYR A 87 26.95 -16.93 -12.25
C TYR A 87 28.46 -16.74 -12.36
N ILE A 88 29.02 -15.63 -11.86
CA ILE A 88 30.48 -15.44 -11.73
C ILE A 88 31.10 -16.59 -10.94
N ASN A 89 30.52 -16.94 -9.80
CA ASN A 89 31.04 -17.99 -8.93
C ASN A 89 31.03 -19.37 -9.65
N LEU A 90 29.90 -19.74 -10.27
CA LEU A 90 29.76 -20.99 -11.03
C LEU A 90 30.69 -21.05 -12.26
N SER A 91 30.75 -19.97 -13.04
CA SER A 91 31.60 -19.89 -14.24
C SER A 91 33.08 -19.95 -13.92
N THR A 92 33.50 -19.37 -12.78
CA THR A 92 34.90 -19.47 -12.31
C THR A 92 35.28 -20.91 -11.99
N VAL A 93 34.37 -21.68 -11.38
CA VAL A 93 34.58 -23.11 -11.10
C VAL A 93 34.74 -23.92 -12.39
N GLN A 94 33.88 -23.66 -13.40
CA GLN A 94 33.97 -24.33 -14.70
C GLN A 94 35.24 -23.94 -15.47
N ALA A 95 35.63 -22.68 -15.41
CA ALA A 95 36.88 -22.17 -15.97
C ALA A 95 38.11 -22.91 -15.44
N LEU A 96 38.15 -23.22 -14.14
CA LEU A 96 39.24 -24.00 -13.53
C LEU A 96 39.27 -25.44 -14.06
N LYS A 97 38.13 -26.07 -14.35
CA LYS A 97 38.09 -27.38 -15.01
C LYS A 97 38.65 -27.33 -16.44
N ARG A 98 38.41 -26.22 -17.16
CA ARG A 98 38.94 -25.95 -18.51
C ARG A 98 40.37 -25.37 -18.50
N SER A 99 41.04 -25.33 -17.35
CA SER A 99 42.38 -24.77 -17.21
C SER A 99 43.44 -25.57 -17.99
N LYS A 100 43.32 -26.91 -18.07
CA LYS A 100 44.23 -27.76 -18.86
C LYS A 100 44.13 -27.44 -20.36
N GLU A 101 42.92 -27.36 -20.89
CA GLU A 101 42.65 -27.00 -22.29
C GLU A 101 43.21 -25.60 -22.62
N THR A 102 42.95 -24.62 -21.74
CA THR A 102 43.43 -23.24 -21.89
C THR A 102 44.96 -23.16 -21.81
N GLY A 103 45.57 -23.99 -20.96
CA GLY A 103 47.02 -24.12 -20.82
C GLY A 103 47.67 -24.65 -22.10
N VAL A 104 47.10 -25.70 -22.71
CA VAL A 104 47.57 -26.24 -23.99
C VAL A 104 47.47 -25.18 -25.10
N ARG A 105 46.35 -24.47 -25.19
CA ARG A 105 46.17 -23.39 -26.18
C ARG A 105 47.18 -22.24 -26.02
N LYS A 106 47.48 -21.83 -24.77
CA LYS A 106 48.53 -20.83 -24.50
C LYS A 106 49.92 -21.31 -24.93
N VAL A 107 50.24 -22.59 -24.73
CA VAL A 107 51.51 -23.19 -25.17
C VAL A 107 51.59 -23.26 -26.70
N LEU A 108 50.46 -23.48 -27.38
CA LEU A 108 50.34 -23.43 -28.84
C LEU A 108 50.29 -22.00 -29.43
N GLY A 109 50.50 -20.96 -28.62
CA GLY A 109 50.63 -19.57 -29.08
C GLY A 109 49.34 -18.72 -29.03
N ALA A 110 48.26 -19.21 -28.42
CA ALA A 110 47.04 -18.41 -28.27
C ALA A 110 47.31 -17.18 -27.37
N SER A 111 46.99 -15.99 -27.89
CA SER A 111 47.14 -14.73 -27.13
C SER A 111 46.09 -14.61 -26.02
N ARG A 112 46.40 -13.83 -24.97
CA ARG A 112 45.44 -13.56 -23.87
C ARG A 112 44.15 -12.90 -24.38
N GLY A 113 44.24 -12.06 -25.41
CA GLY A 113 43.10 -11.39 -26.02
C GLY A 113 42.17 -12.38 -26.73
N GLN A 114 42.71 -13.31 -27.52
CA GLN A 114 41.91 -14.33 -28.23
C GLN A 114 41.11 -15.21 -27.26
N LEU A 115 41.73 -15.65 -26.15
CA LEU A 115 41.04 -16.42 -25.11
C LEU A 115 39.96 -15.58 -24.42
N SER A 116 40.25 -14.32 -24.10
CA SER A 116 39.29 -13.43 -23.43
C SER A 116 38.06 -13.16 -24.31
N VAL A 117 38.26 -12.88 -25.60
CA VAL A 117 37.18 -12.68 -26.57
C VAL A 117 36.34 -13.95 -26.73
N GLN A 118 36.98 -15.13 -26.80
CA GLN A 118 36.26 -16.40 -26.89
C GLN A 118 35.32 -16.61 -25.68
N PHE A 119 35.83 -16.44 -24.46
CA PHE A 119 35.00 -16.60 -23.25
C PHE A 119 33.90 -15.55 -23.16
N LEU A 120 34.20 -14.30 -23.51
CA LEU A 120 33.21 -13.22 -23.50
C LEU A 120 32.08 -13.49 -24.49
N SER A 121 32.41 -13.99 -25.70
CA SER A 121 31.44 -14.40 -26.71
C SER A 121 30.60 -15.60 -26.28
N GLU A 122 31.20 -16.60 -25.62
CA GLU A 122 30.48 -17.76 -25.07
C GLU A 122 29.49 -17.33 -23.98
N THR A 123 29.93 -16.47 -23.05
CA THR A 123 29.06 -15.88 -22.02
C THR A 123 27.94 -15.04 -22.62
N LEU A 124 28.24 -14.22 -23.64
CA LEU A 124 27.24 -13.40 -24.31
C LEU A 124 26.18 -14.28 -24.99
N LEU A 125 26.58 -15.32 -25.72
CA LEU A 125 25.66 -16.26 -26.36
C LEU A 125 24.74 -16.96 -25.35
N LEU A 126 25.30 -17.46 -24.24
CA LEU A 126 24.51 -18.08 -23.17
C LEU A 126 23.54 -17.09 -22.52
N THR A 127 23.94 -15.84 -22.35
CA THR A 127 23.09 -14.78 -21.80
C THR A 127 21.95 -14.44 -22.75
N LEU A 128 22.20 -14.38 -24.07
CA LEU A 128 21.17 -14.16 -25.08
C LEU A 128 20.16 -15.31 -25.14
N ILE A 129 20.62 -16.56 -25.10
CA ILE A 129 19.73 -17.75 -25.05
C ILE A 129 18.88 -17.70 -23.78
N SER A 130 19.50 -17.38 -22.64
CA SER A 130 18.81 -17.27 -21.35
C SER A 130 17.79 -16.12 -21.33
N ALA A 131 18.09 -14.98 -21.97
CA ALA A 131 17.15 -13.88 -22.14
C ALA A 131 15.94 -14.29 -23.00
N GLY A 132 16.17 -15.03 -24.09
CA GLY A 132 15.10 -15.60 -24.91
C GLY A 132 14.20 -16.56 -24.11
N LEU A 133 14.80 -17.47 -23.34
CA LEU A 133 14.07 -18.38 -22.45
C LEU A 133 13.29 -17.61 -21.38
N ALA A 134 13.87 -16.55 -20.81
CA ALA A 134 13.19 -15.70 -19.83
C ALA A 134 11.94 -15.03 -20.42
N LEU A 135 11.98 -14.55 -21.68
CA LEU A 135 10.79 -14.01 -22.35
C LEU A 135 9.68 -15.05 -22.50
N VAL A 136 10.03 -16.28 -22.88
CA VAL A 136 9.05 -17.39 -22.97
C VAL A 136 8.43 -17.69 -21.61
N ILE A 137 9.25 -17.79 -20.55
CA ILE A 137 8.77 -18.05 -19.19
C ILE A 137 7.86 -16.91 -18.71
N VAL A 138 8.25 -15.66 -18.93
CA VAL A 138 7.44 -14.48 -18.57
C VAL A 138 6.10 -14.52 -19.30
N GLN A 139 6.09 -14.85 -20.59
CA GLN A 139 4.85 -14.94 -21.37
C GLN A 139 3.91 -16.05 -20.87
N LEU A 140 4.45 -17.23 -20.52
CA LEU A 140 3.66 -18.34 -19.98
C LEU A 140 3.15 -18.09 -18.56
N THR A 141 3.94 -17.40 -17.73
CA THR A 141 3.61 -17.14 -16.32
C THR A 141 2.82 -15.85 -16.10
N GLN A 142 2.70 -14.98 -17.11
CA GLN A 142 2.02 -13.69 -17.00
C GLN A 142 0.60 -13.81 -16.44
N GLY A 143 -0.20 -14.78 -16.92
CA GLY A 143 -1.57 -14.99 -16.44
C GLY A 143 -1.62 -15.34 -14.94
N LEU A 144 -0.73 -16.24 -14.50
CA LEU A 144 -0.60 -16.61 -13.09
C LEU A 144 -0.12 -15.43 -12.25
N PHE A 145 0.84 -14.66 -12.75
CA PHE A 145 1.36 -13.47 -12.06
C PHE A 145 0.30 -12.37 -11.93
N ASN A 146 -0.54 -12.18 -12.95
CA ASN A 146 -1.67 -11.25 -12.92
C ASN A 146 -2.72 -11.64 -11.88
N GLN A 147 -3.03 -12.93 -11.76
CA GLN A 147 -3.92 -13.44 -10.71
C GLN A 147 -3.29 -13.27 -9.32
N PHE A 148 -2.02 -13.62 -9.18
CA PHE A 148 -1.28 -13.54 -7.92
C PHE A 148 -1.14 -12.10 -7.39
N THR A 149 -0.92 -11.15 -8.30
CA THR A 149 -0.81 -9.71 -7.97
C THR A 149 -2.14 -8.98 -8.02
N GLY A 150 -3.23 -9.59 -8.52
CA GLY A 150 -4.50 -8.91 -8.75
C GLY A 150 -4.39 -7.71 -9.71
N LYS A 151 -3.41 -7.72 -10.62
CA LYS A 151 -3.16 -6.66 -11.60
C LYS A 151 -3.30 -7.21 -13.02
N GLN A 152 -3.76 -6.38 -13.93
CA GLN A 152 -3.82 -6.70 -15.35
C GLN A 152 -2.56 -6.16 -16.05
N LEU A 153 -1.41 -6.79 -15.80
CA LEU A 153 -0.18 -6.39 -16.50
C LEU A 153 -0.21 -6.93 -17.92
N SER A 154 0.22 -6.09 -18.87
CA SER A 154 0.35 -6.44 -20.28
C SER A 154 1.82 -6.46 -20.70
N LEU A 155 2.16 -7.32 -21.66
CA LEU A 155 3.49 -7.34 -22.29
C LEU A 155 3.63 -6.28 -23.40
N GLN A 156 2.74 -5.28 -23.44
CA GLN A 156 2.86 -4.17 -24.40
C GLN A 156 4.15 -3.38 -24.22
N VAL A 157 4.78 -3.46 -23.04
CA VAL A 157 6.10 -2.88 -22.78
C VAL A 157 7.18 -3.43 -23.72
N LEU A 158 7.03 -4.68 -24.21
CA LEU A 158 7.94 -5.27 -25.19
C LEU A 158 7.89 -4.57 -26.55
N ASN A 159 6.83 -3.81 -26.84
CA ASN A 159 6.72 -3.01 -28.07
C ASN A 159 7.39 -1.64 -27.94
N GLN A 160 7.90 -1.29 -26.75
CA GLN A 160 8.50 0.01 -26.48
C GLN A 160 10.02 -0.06 -26.68
N GLY A 161 10.58 0.87 -27.47
CA GLY A 161 12.03 0.88 -27.76
C GLY A 161 12.91 1.06 -26.52
N TRP A 162 12.45 1.81 -25.51
CA TRP A 162 13.21 2.02 -24.27
C TRP A 162 13.42 0.74 -23.46
N PHE A 163 12.48 -0.22 -23.54
CA PHE A 163 12.60 -1.50 -22.86
C PHE A 163 13.78 -2.29 -23.43
N TRP A 164 13.88 -2.38 -24.76
CA TRP A 164 14.98 -3.08 -25.41
C TRP A 164 16.32 -2.39 -25.18
N ALA A 165 16.37 -1.05 -25.17
CA ALA A 165 17.57 -0.32 -24.79
C ALA A 165 18.03 -0.70 -23.37
N GLY A 166 17.11 -0.72 -22.39
CA GLY A 166 17.41 -1.14 -21.03
C GLY A 166 17.83 -2.61 -20.93
N ALA A 167 17.14 -3.51 -21.64
CA ALA A 167 17.47 -4.93 -21.69
C ALA A 167 18.86 -5.17 -22.28
N THR A 168 19.22 -4.49 -23.37
CA THR A 168 20.55 -4.54 -23.97
C THR A 168 21.61 -4.07 -22.98
N VAL A 169 21.38 -2.97 -22.26
CA VAL A 169 22.32 -2.49 -21.22
C VAL A 169 22.50 -3.56 -20.14
N CYS A 170 21.43 -4.18 -19.63
CA CYS A 170 21.51 -5.24 -18.63
C CYS A 170 22.27 -6.48 -19.15
N ILE A 171 22.03 -6.90 -20.40
CA ILE A 171 22.72 -8.06 -21.01
C ILE A 171 24.21 -7.76 -21.18
N VAL A 172 24.56 -6.58 -21.69
CA VAL A 172 25.95 -6.17 -21.90
C VAL A 172 26.69 -6.07 -20.55
N LEU A 173 26.08 -5.41 -19.55
CA LEU A 173 26.68 -5.31 -18.22
C LEU A 173 26.83 -6.68 -17.56
N GLY A 174 25.83 -7.56 -17.65
CA GLY A 174 25.92 -8.92 -17.11
C GLY A 174 27.03 -9.74 -17.78
N ALA A 175 27.15 -9.66 -19.10
CA ALA A 175 28.21 -10.35 -19.85
C ALA A 175 29.60 -9.79 -19.52
N LEU A 176 29.73 -8.47 -19.35
CA LEU A 176 30.99 -7.81 -18.96
C LEU A 176 31.39 -8.16 -17.54
N PHE A 177 30.48 -8.05 -16.57
CA PHE A 177 30.77 -8.38 -15.17
C PHE A 177 31.13 -9.85 -15.01
N SER A 178 30.42 -10.75 -15.69
CA SER A 178 30.70 -12.18 -15.58
C SER A 178 31.88 -12.66 -16.41
N GLY A 179 31.82 -12.41 -17.72
CA GLY A 179 32.84 -12.88 -18.65
C GLY A 179 34.16 -12.12 -18.49
N GLY A 180 34.13 -10.82 -18.18
CA GLY A 180 35.32 -10.02 -17.93
C GLY A 180 36.10 -10.49 -16.70
N TYR A 181 35.40 -10.86 -15.62
CA TYR A 181 36.05 -11.42 -14.44
C TYR A 181 36.70 -12.78 -14.74
N VAL A 182 35.98 -13.67 -15.40
CA VAL A 182 36.49 -15.01 -15.77
C VAL A 182 37.69 -14.90 -16.72
N ALA A 183 37.62 -14.00 -17.71
CA ALA A 183 38.72 -13.72 -18.64
C ALA A 183 39.95 -13.16 -17.91
N PHE A 184 39.77 -12.26 -16.94
CA PHE A 184 40.87 -11.75 -16.12
C PHE A 184 41.53 -12.86 -15.29
N VAL A 185 40.73 -13.69 -14.62
CA VAL A 185 41.23 -14.83 -13.83
C VAL A 185 42.01 -15.81 -14.72
N LEU A 186 41.44 -16.28 -15.84
CA LEU A 186 42.10 -17.24 -16.75
C LEU A 186 43.30 -16.67 -17.51
N SER A 187 43.27 -15.40 -17.89
CA SER A 187 44.38 -14.77 -18.60
C SER A 187 45.62 -14.62 -17.70
N SER A 188 45.42 -14.42 -16.39
CA SER A 188 46.50 -14.31 -15.39
C SER A 188 47.18 -15.64 -15.03
N PHE A 189 46.58 -16.80 -15.34
CA PHE A 189 47.17 -18.12 -15.07
C PHE A 189 48.46 -18.35 -15.87
N LYS A 190 49.54 -18.71 -15.14
CA LYS A 190 50.84 -19.14 -15.69
C LYS A 190 50.83 -20.66 -15.94
N PRO A 191 50.90 -21.14 -17.19
CA PRO A 191 50.79 -22.57 -17.54
C PRO A 191 51.83 -23.48 -16.86
N ILE A 192 53.02 -22.95 -16.58
CA ILE A 192 54.17 -23.73 -16.09
C ILE A 192 53.98 -24.27 -14.66
N LEU A 193 53.12 -23.63 -13.86
CA LEU A 193 52.77 -24.07 -12.50
C LEU A 193 51.71 -25.17 -12.48
N ALA A 194 50.86 -25.25 -13.51
CA ALA A 194 49.81 -26.27 -13.63
C ALA A 194 50.34 -27.62 -14.09
N ILE A 195 51.43 -27.63 -14.89
CA ILE A 195 52.02 -28.85 -15.46
C ILE A 195 53.01 -29.51 -14.47
N ARG A 196 53.65 -28.75 -13.57
CA ARG A 196 54.58 -29.28 -12.54
C ARG A 196 53.92 -29.62 -11.19
N GLY A 197 52.59 -29.54 -11.06
CA GLY A 197 51.88 -29.87 -9.81
C GLY A 197 52.23 -29.01 -8.58
N SER A 198 52.98 -27.92 -8.77
CA SER A 198 53.63 -27.14 -7.69
C SER A 198 53.09 -25.72 -7.57
N ALA A 199 51.81 -25.53 -7.92
CA ALA A 199 51.11 -24.33 -7.49
C ALA A 199 50.89 -24.40 -5.98
N LYS A 200 51.85 -23.89 -5.19
CA LYS A 200 51.64 -23.54 -3.78
C LYS A 200 50.61 -22.42 -3.72
N VAL A 201 49.33 -22.79 -3.77
CA VAL A 201 48.22 -21.88 -3.51
C VAL A 201 48.30 -21.54 -2.02
N ASN A 202 48.60 -20.29 -1.69
CA ASN A 202 48.65 -19.85 -0.29
C ASN A 202 47.24 -20.02 0.33
N PRO A 203 47.06 -20.89 1.34
CA PRO A 203 45.72 -21.19 1.89
C PRO A 203 45.05 -19.96 2.53
N ASN A 204 45.88 -19.02 3.00
CA ASN A 204 45.49 -17.82 3.73
C ASN A 204 45.25 -16.57 2.85
N ALA A 205 45.44 -16.65 1.53
CA ALA A 205 45.11 -15.52 0.67
C ALA A 205 43.58 -15.36 0.54
N PHE A 206 43.06 -14.17 0.84
CA PHE A 206 41.67 -13.82 0.56
C PHE A 206 41.46 -13.83 -0.96
N SER A 207 40.75 -14.83 -1.47
CA SER A 207 40.42 -14.87 -2.89
C SER A 207 39.20 -13.97 -3.13
N LEU A 208 39.20 -13.24 -4.25
CA LEU A 208 38.05 -12.43 -4.65
C LEU A 208 36.76 -13.27 -4.70
N ARG A 209 36.87 -14.58 -4.97
CA ARG A 209 35.77 -15.55 -4.85
C ARG A 209 35.21 -15.64 -3.43
N LYS A 210 36.05 -15.78 -2.40
CA LYS A 210 35.59 -15.78 -1.00
C LYS A 210 34.84 -14.48 -0.70
N GLY A 211 35.34 -13.33 -1.15
CA GLY A 211 34.66 -12.04 -1.03
C GLY A 211 33.31 -11.98 -1.74
N LEU A 212 33.24 -12.40 -3.00
CA LEU A 212 32.00 -12.45 -3.80
C LEU A 212 30.95 -13.37 -3.17
N VAL A 213 31.36 -14.53 -2.64
CA VAL A 213 30.47 -15.46 -1.94
C VAL A 213 29.93 -14.82 -0.65
N VAL A 214 30.80 -14.22 0.18
CA VAL A 214 30.36 -13.52 1.39
C VAL A 214 29.42 -12.36 1.05
N PHE A 215 29.71 -11.59 -0.01
CA PHE A 215 28.87 -10.50 -0.49
C PHE A 215 27.49 -11.00 -0.95
N GLN A 216 27.44 -12.07 -1.74
CA GLN A 216 26.20 -12.70 -2.18
C GLN A 216 25.33 -13.11 -0.99
N PHE A 217 25.90 -13.86 -0.04
CA PHE A 217 25.16 -14.31 1.13
C PHE A 217 24.74 -13.15 2.02
N SER A 218 25.57 -12.12 2.18
CA SER A 218 25.22 -10.92 2.94
C SER A 218 23.98 -10.25 2.35
N ILE A 219 23.96 -10.04 1.03
CA ILE A 219 22.80 -9.45 0.34
C ILE A 219 21.57 -10.36 0.45
N SER A 220 21.72 -11.67 0.25
CA SER A 220 20.61 -12.62 0.41
C SER A 220 20.04 -12.60 1.83
N ILE A 221 20.88 -12.57 2.87
CA ILE A 221 20.44 -12.51 4.28
C ILE A 221 19.70 -11.20 4.54
N VAL A 222 20.26 -10.06 4.12
CA VAL A 222 19.60 -8.74 4.26
C VAL A 222 18.24 -8.76 3.56
N PHE A 223 18.16 -9.35 2.37
CA PHE A 223 16.93 -9.43 1.60
C PHE A 223 15.86 -10.33 2.27
N ILE A 224 16.28 -11.46 2.85
CA ILE A 224 15.39 -12.35 3.62
C ILE A 224 14.88 -11.63 4.87
N ILE A 225 15.75 -10.96 5.62
CA ILE A 225 15.37 -10.19 6.82
C ILE A 225 14.38 -9.08 6.43
N ALA A 226 14.66 -8.32 5.37
CA ALA A 226 13.77 -7.27 4.88
C ALA A 226 12.39 -7.81 4.50
N THR A 227 12.34 -8.98 3.85
CA THR A 227 11.08 -9.65 3.50
C THR A 227 10.30 -10.10 4.73
N ILE A 228 10.98 -10.71 5.72
CA ILE A 228 10.35 -11.13 6.98
C ILE A 228 9.80 -9.93 7.75
N VAL A 229 10.59 -8.86 7.88
CA VAL A 229 10.16 -7.63 8.57
C VAL A 229 8.96 -7.02 7.86
N LEU A 230 8.97 -6.92 6.53
CA LEU A 230 7.84 -6.42 5.75
C LEU A 230 6.58 -7.25 5.99
N TYR A 231 6.71 -8.58 5.97
CA TYR A 231 5.59 -9.49 6.26
C TYR A 231 5.06 -9.31 7.70
N GLN A 232 5.94 -9.21 8.69
CA GLN A 232 5.55 -8.96 10.08
C GLN A 232 4.85 -7.61 10.25
N GLN A 233 5.35 -6.55 9.59
CA GLN A 233 4.69 -5.24 9.59
C GLN A 233 3.30 -5.31 8.98
N LEU A 234 3.13 -6.04 7.88
CA LEU A 234 1.80 -6.27 7.29
C LEU A 234 0.84 -6.99 8.24
N GLN A 235 1.31 -8.02 8.94
CA GLN A 235 0.49 -8.74 9.90
C GLN A 235 0.13 -7.88 11.11
N TYR A 236 1.08 -7.08 11.60
CA TYR A 236 0.84 -6.11 12.68
C TYR A 236 -0.23 -5.09 12.27
N MET A 237 -0.21 -4.63 11.02
CA MET A 237 -1.22 -3.70 10.51
C MET A 237 -2.61 -4.32 10.30
N LYS A 238 -2.71 -5.65 10.17
CA LYS A 238 -4.00 -6.33 10.08
C LYS A 238 -4.57 -6.70 11.44
N THR A 239 -3.70 -7.08 12.37
CA THR A 239 -4.08 -7.61 13.70
C THR A 239 -3.97 -6.59 14.82
N GLY A 240 -3.46 -5.39 14.52
CA GLY A 240 -3.37 -4.28 15.47
C GLY A 240 -4.72 -3.89 16.05
N SER A 241 -4.74 -3.48 17.31
CA SER A 241 -5.97 -3.03 17.95
C SER A 241 -6.49 -1.77 17.25
N LEU A 242 -7.60 -1.92 16.53
CA LEU A 242 -8.24 -0.81 15.82
C LEU A 242 -9.00 0.14 16.76
N GLY A 243 -9.16 -0.21 18.04
CA GLY A 243 -10.06 0.50 18.97
C GLY A 243 -11.56 0.28 18.68
N MET A 244 -11.88 -0.63 17.74
CA MET A 244 -13.22 -1.04 17.33
C MET A 244 -13.21 -2.53 16.93
N SER A 245 -14.38 -3.16 16.86
CA SER A 245 -14.58 -4.53 16.35
C SER A 245 -15.31 -4.48 15.02
N LEU A 246 -14.65 -5.00 13.98
CA LEU A 246 -15.24 -5.17 12.65
C LEU A 246 -15.74 -6.59 12.40
N ASP A 247 -15.43 -7.52 13.30
CA ASP A 247 -15.74 -8.93 13.16
C ASP A 247 -17.24 -9.14 13.11
N GLN A 248 -17.66 -9.93 12.11
CA GLN A 248 -19.04 -10.39 11.99
C GLN A 248 -20.05 -9.24 11.75
N LEU A 249 -19.59 -8.10 11.24
CA LEU A 249 -20.43 -6.97 10.87
C LEU A 249 -20.76 -7.03 9.37
N LEU A 250 -22.04 -7.26 9.08
CA LEU A 250 -22.61 -7.17 7.75
C LEU A 250 -23.18 -5.77 7.55
N VAL A 251 -22.70 -5.06 6.53
CA VAL A 251 -23.17 -3.72 6.17
C VAL A 251 -24.06 -3.85 4.94
N ILE A 252 -25.33 -3.50 5.09
CA ILE A 252 -26.33 -3.44 4.02
C ILE A 252 -26.43 -1.98 3.57
N LYS A 253 -26.34 -1.74 2.27
CA LYS A 253 -26.60 -0.41 1.71
C LYS A 253 -28.08 -0.11 1.76
N GLY A 254 -28.41 1.12 2.11
CA GLY A 254 -29.78 1.60 2.07
C GLY A 254 -30.34 1.74 0.66
N PRO A 255 -31.66 1.92 0.56
CA PRO A 255 -32.34 2.12 -0.71
C PRO A 255 -31.91 3.44 -1.36
N THR A 256 -31.84 3.42 -2.69
CA THR A 256 -31.52 4.60 -3.52
C THR A 256 -32.74 5.13 -4.27
N VAL A 257 -33.71 4.26 -4.57
CA VAL A 257 -35.01 4.65 -5.11
C VAL A 257 -35.88 5.10 -3.95
N THR A 258 -36.27 6.37 -3.96
CA THR A 258 -37.04 7.01 -2.90
C THR A 258 -38.54 6.98 -3.19
N SER A 259 -39.36 6.63 -2.19
CA SER A 259 -40.81 6.88 -2.16
C SER A 259 -41.17 7.98 -1.16
N GLU A 260 -42.39 8.52 -1.20
CA GLU A 260 -42.87 9.50 -0.20
C GLU A 260 -42.78 8.95 1.24
N GLU A 261 -43.03 7.66 1.44
CA GLU A 261 -42.97 6.98 2.75
C GLU A 261 -41.57 6.45 3.13
N GLN A 262 -40.51 6.86 2.42
CA GLN A 262 -39.19 6.24 2.55
C GLN A 262 -38.61 6.33 3.97
N ALA A 263 -38.81 7.45 4.65
CA ALA A 263 -38.31 7.67 6.01
C ALA A 263 -38.96 6.72 7.02
N GLU A 264 -40.26 6.47 6.89
CA GLU A 264 -41.01 5.54 7.73
C GLU A 264 -40.59 4.10 7.45
N LYS A 265 -40.50 3.72 6.17
CA LYS A 265 -40.03 2.38 5.75
C LYS A 265 -38.61 2.09 6.25
N ASN A 266 -37.72 3.07 6.18
CA ASN A 266 -36.36 2.95 6.67
C ASN A 266 -36.30 2.72 8.18
N SER A 267 -37.11 3.46 8.94
CA SER A 267 -37.20 3.34 10.40
C SER A 267 -37.78 1.98 10.79
N ALA A 268 -38.88 1.58 10.14
CA ALA A 268 -39.53 0.29 10.38
C ALA A 268 -38.64 -0.91 10.00
N PHE A 269 -37.89 -0.81 8.90
CA PHE A 269 -36.89 -1.82 8.52
C PHE A 269 -35.80 -1.96 9.60
N LYS A 270 -35.24 -0.84 10.07
CA LYS A 270 -34.25 -0.81 11.16
C LYS A 270 -34.79 -1.46 12.44
N ASP A 271 -36.03 -1.15 12.80
CA ASP A 271 -36.67 -1.73 13.98
C ASP A 271 -36.92 -3.23 13.81
N GLN A 272 -37.27 -3.69 12.59
CA GLN A 272 -37.40 -5.11 12.31
C GLN A 272 -36.06 -5.85 12.39
N LEU A 273 -34.96 -5.25 11.94
CA LEU A 273 -33.63 -5.85 12.13
C LEU A 273 -33.36 -6.16 13.62
N GLY A 274 -33.79 -5.28 14.52
CA GLY A 274 -33.67 -5.49 15.96
C GLY A 274 -34.52 -6.62 16.55
N LYS A 275 -35.54 -7.10 15.81
CA LYS A 275 -36.42 -8.21 16.25
C LYS A 275 -35.97 -9.57 15.73
N ILE A 276 -35.01 -9.62 14.81
CA ILE A 276 -34.50 -10.86 14.25
C ILE A 276 -33.58 -11.55 15.28
N PRO A 277 -33.88 -12.80 15.71
CA PRO A 277 -33.14 -13.45 16.79
C PRO A 277 -31.64 -13.63 16.56
N PHE A 278 -31.20 -13.76 15.29
CA PHE A 278 -29.78 -13.94 14.96
C PHE A 278 -28.98 -12.63 14.88
N ILE A 279 -29.64 -11.46 14.96
CA ILE A 279 -28.98 -10.16 14.98
C ILE A 279 -28.67 -9.81 16.43
N LYS A 280 -27.38 -9.70 16.76
CA LYS A 280 -26.92 -9.37 18.13
C LYS A 280 -26.89 -7.86 18.38
N LYS A 281 -26.49 -7.09 17.35
CA LYS A 281 -26.38 -5.63 17.39
C LYS A 281 -26.71 -5.06 16.02
N TYR A 282 -27.18 -3.82 15.96
CA TYR A 282 -27.48 -3.15 14.72
C TYR A 282 -27.37 -1.63 14.86
N ALA A 283 -27.00 -0.95 13.78
CA ALA A 283 -26.86 0.50 13.74
C ALA A 283 -27.13 1.07 12.33
N GLY A 284 -27.62 2.30 12.28
CA GLY A 284 -27.73 3.14 11.09
C GLY A 284 -26.66 4.23 11.08
N SER A 285 -26.04 4.45 9.93
CA SER A 285 -25.03 5.50 9.76
C SER A 285 -24.98 5.99 8.31
N ASN A 286 -24.34 7.13 8.07
CA ASN A 286 -24.05 7.56 6.70
C ASN A 286 -22.66 7.16 6.22
N ASN A 287 -21.83 6.66 7.14
CA ASN A 287 -20.50 6.19 6.83
C ASN A 287 -20.08 5.06 7.77
N VAL A 288 -19.23 4.17 7.26
CA VAL A 288 -18.72 3.01 7.98
C VAL A 288 -17.20 3.01 7.96
N PRO A 289 -16.54 2.35 8.94
CA PRO A 289 -15.09 2.26 8.95
C PRO A 289 -14.53 1.71 7.63
N GLY A 290 -13.43 2.28 7.17
CA GLY A 290 -12.77 1.93 5.90
C GLY A 290 -13.31 2.64 4.65
N LYS A 291 -14.38 3.43 4.74
CA LYS A 291 -14.91 4.23 3.60
C LYS A 291 -14.64 5.73 3.66
N GLY A 292 -14.06 6.23 4.76
CA GLY A 292 -13.77 7.65 4.97
C GLY A 292 -14.81 8.35 5.82
N TYR A 293 -14.96 9.66 5.63
CA TYR A 293 -15.89 10.49 6.39
C TYR A 293 -16.92 11.12 5.47
N ASN A 294 -18.03 11.61 6.03
CA ASN A 294 -19.07 12.27 5.23
C ASN A 294 -18.56 13.60 4.65
N PHE A 295 -17.94 14.40 5.51
CA PHE A 295 -17.22 15.62 5.13
C PHE A 295 -16.21 15.97 6.24
N SER A 296 -15.33 16.92 5.94
CA SER A 296 -14.48 17.57 6.93
C SER A 296 -14.67 19.08 6.83
N THR A 297 -14.73 19.76 7.96
CA THR A 297 -14.91 21.21 7.98
C THR A 297 -14.15 21.86 9.13
N GLY A 298 -13.87 23.15 8.99
CA GLY A 298 -13.28 23.99 10.01
C GLY A 298 -14.32 24.87 10.69
N ASN A 299 -13.89 26.00 11.22
CA ASN A 299 -14.69 26.97 11.96
C ASN A 299 -15.43 26.35 13.15
N ILE A 300 -14.73 25.43 13.85
CA ILE A 300 -15.21 24.74 15.05
C ILE A 300 -14.21 25.01 16.16
N THR A 301 -14.68 25.66 17.22
CA THR A 301 -13.83 26.13 18.30
C THR A 301 -14.47 25.96 19.67
N ARG A 302 -13.71 26.17 20.74
CA ARG A 302 -14.30 26.42 22.06
C ARG A 302 -15.03 27.77 22.05
N ILE A 303 -15.91 28.00 23.02
CA ILE A 303 -16.59 29.29 23.21
C ILE A 303 -15.60 30.46 23.29
N ASN A 304 -14.41 30.24 23.87
CA ASN A 304 -13.31 31.19 23.89
C ASN A 304 -12.14 30.66 23.03
N PRO A 305 -12.15 30.90 21.70
CA PRO A 305 -11.13 30.39 20.80
C PRO A 305 -9.78 31.08 20.99
N SER A 306 -8.70 30.34 20.79
CA SER A 306 -7.37 30.90 20.53
C SER A 306 -7.22 31.25 19.04
N ASN A 307 -6.27 32.14 18.73
CA ASN A 307 -6.02 32.53 17.34
C ASN A 307 -5.63 31.31 16.48
N GLY A 308 -6.37 31.07 15.40
CA GLY A 308 -6.17 29.94 14.49
C GLY A 308 -6.91 28.65 14.85
N ASP A 309 -7.68 28.61 15.94
CA ASP A 309 -8.52 27.45 16.27
C ASP A 309 -9.61 27.21 15.21
N ASP A 310 -10.14 28.28 14.63
CA ASP A 310 -11.13 28.28 13.55
C ASP A 310 -10.63 27.62 12.26
N LYS A 311 -9.30 27.52 12.09
CA LYS A 311 -8.68 26.89 10.91
C LYS A 311 -8.47 25.38 11.10
N LYS A 312 -8.73 24.83 12.29
CA LYS A 312 -8.58 23.40 12.57
C LYS A 312 -9.76 22.64 11.97
N ASN A 313 -9.46 21.58 11.22
CA ASN A 313 -10.47 20.75 10.56
C ASN A 313 -10.82 19.53 11.39
N TYR A 314 -12.10 19.18 11.35
CA TYR A 314 -12.67 18.02 12.00
C TYR A 314 -13.40 17.16 10.97
N SER A 315 -13.09 15.87 10.97
CA SER A 315 -13.80 14.89 10.16
C SER A 315 -15.15 14.58 10.81
N MET A 316 -16.19 14.46 10.00
CA MET A 316 -17.55 14.29 10.50
C MET A 316 -18.30 13.20 9.77
N PHE A 317 -19.16 12.53 10.51
CA PHE A 317 -20.20 11.69 9.95
C PHE A 317 -21.37 11.55 10.92
N ILE A 318 -22.46 11.05 10.37
CA ILE A 318 -23.72 10.87 11.08
C ILE A 318 -23.81 9.42 11.56
N SER A 319 -24.13 9.27 12.83
CA SER A 319 -24.32 7.99 13.49
C SER A 319 -25.57 8.03 14.36
N ASP A 320 -26.26 6.91 14.46
CA ASP A 320 -27.34 6.74 15.41
C ASP A 320 -26.84 6.44 16.84
N ASP A 321 -27.79 6.19 17.73
CA ASP A 321 -27.60 5.82 19.13
C ASP A 321 -26.95 4.43 19.34
N LYS A 322 -26.98 3.55 18.33
CA LYS A 322 -26.47 2.17 18.44
C LYS A 322 -25.12 1.95 17.76
N TYR A 323 -24.62 2.93 17.03
CA TYR A 323 -23.38 2.85 16.27
C TYR A 323 -22.18 2.43 17.14
N PHE A 324 -21.92 3.15 18.23
CA PHE A 324 -20.76 2.90 19.08
C PHE A 324 -20.79 1.52 19.72
N ASP A 325 -21.96 1.05 20.14
CA ASP A 325 -22.12 -0.30 20.69
C ASP A 325 -21.93 -1.39 19.62
N THR A 326 -22.46 -1.17 18.42
CA THR A 326 -22.35 -2.11 17.29
C THR A 326 -20.90 -2.31 16.85
N TYR A 327 -20.14 -1.22 16.75
CA TYR A 327 -18.72 -1.25 16.43
C TYR A 327 -17.79 -1.45 17.64
N GLY A 328 -18.34 -1.55 18.86
CA GLY A 328 -17.55 -1.75 20.08
C GLY A 328 -16.61 -0.59 20.43
N ILE A 329 -16.95 0.63 20.02
CA ILE A 329 -16.19 1.85 20.31
C ILE A 329 -16.49 2.27 21.75
N THR A 330 -15.43 2.43 22.55
CA THR A 330 -15.56 2.71 23.99
C THR A 330 -15.85 4.19 24.25
N LEU A 331 -16.87 4.48 25.07
CA LEU A 331 -17.13 5.82 25.60
C LEU A 331 -16.20 6.10 26.80
N THR A 332 -15.50 7.23 26.79
CA THR A 332 -14.58 7.63 27.86
C THR A 332 -15.19 8.67 28.82
N GLN A 333 -16.05 9.56 28.33
CA GLN A 333 -16.77 10.54 29.14
C GLN A 333 -18.19 10.78 28.63
N GLY A 334 -19.10 11.16 29.53
CA GLY A 334 -20.45 11.62 29.16
C GLY A 334 -21.40 10.48 28.78
N LYS A 335 -22.26 10.72 27.78
CA LYS A 335 -23.26 9.75 27.28
C LYS A 335 -23.27 9.75 25.76
N ILE A 336 -23.55 8.59 25.17
CA ILE A 336 -23.87 8.48 23.74
C ILE A 336 -25.20 9.18 23.42
N PHE A 337 -25.52 9.31 22.13
CA PHE A 337 -26.79 9.85 21.68
C PHE A 337 -27.96 8.98 22.12
N THR A 338 -29.10 9.62 22.39
CA THR A 338 -30.39 8.94 22.56
C THR A 338 -31.12 8.85 21.22
N SER A 339 -32.06 7.90 21.09
CA SER A 339 -32.85 7.78 19.85
C SER A 339 -33.61 9.08 19.54
N GLN A 340 -34.16 9.76 20.55
CA GLN A 340 -34.85 11.04 20.39
C GLN A 340 -33.94 12.16 19.85
N GLU A 341 -32.66 12.16 20.21
CA GLU A 341 -31.69 13.14 19.69
C GLU A 341 -31.30 12.84 18.25
N ALA A 342 -31.20 11.56 17.88
CA ALA A 342 -30.94 11.13 16.52
C ALA A 342 -32.15 11.43 15.60
N ASP A 343 -33.38 11.24 16.07
CA ASP A 343 -34.58 11.47 15.26
C ASP A 343 -34.85 12.95 14.96
N ARG A 344 -34.40 13.86 15.84
CA ARG A 344 -34.51 15.31 15.63
C ARG A 344 -33.54 15.86 14.58
N ALA A 345 -32.58 15.05 14.14
CA ALA A 345 -31.41 15.42 13.34
C ALA A 345 -30.45 16.40 14.06
N TRP A 346 -29.19 16.35 13.63
CA TRP A 346 -28.07 17.01 14.31
C TRP A 346 -28.20 18.54 14.39
N MET A 347 -28.82 19.16 13.39
CA MET A 347 -29.04 20.60 13.36
C MET A 347 -29.96 21.08 14.49
N ASN A 348 -30.96 20.26 14.85
CA ASN A 348 -31.94 20.62 15.88
C ASN A 348 -31.54 20.11 17.27
N SER A 349 -30.85 18.97 17.34
CA SER A 349 -30.41 18.42 18.63
C SER A 349 -29.30 19.25 19.28
N LYS A 350 -28.51 19.98 18.47
CA LYS A 350 -27.36 20.80 18.92
C LYS A 350 -26.41 20.04 19.85
N LYS A 351 -26.27 18.74 19.61
CA LYS A 351 -25.39 17.84 20.37
C LYS A 351 -24.41 17.16 19.45
N VAL A 352 -23.21 16.92 19.96
CA VAL A 352 -22.16 16.19 19.25
C VAL A 352 -21.44 15.23 20.19
N LEU A 353 -20.82 14.19 19.62
CA LEU A 353 -19.78 13.43 20.30
C LEU A 353 -18.45 13.76 19.62
N VAL A 354 -17.36 13.61 20.37
CA VAL A 354 -16.01 13.82 19.86
C VAL A 354 -15.13 12.63 20.25
N ASN A 355 -14.08 12.34 19.50
CA ASN A 355 -13.03 11.45 20.01
C ASN A 355 -12.00 12.22 20.85
N GLU A 356 -11.11 11.49 21.53
CA GLU A 356 -10.02 12.07 22.34
C GLU A 356 -9.14 13.00 21.49
N LYS A 357 -8.87 12.65 20.24
CA LYS A 357 -8.10 13.49 19.31
C LYS A 357 -8.79 14.81 18.98
N ALA A 358 -10.10 14.80 18.72
CA ALA A 358 -10.87 16.02 18.48
C ALA A 358 -10.93 16.90 19.74
N ALA A 359 -11.12 16.30 20.91
CA ALA A 359 -11.07 17.02 22.19
C ALA A 359 -9.70 17.71 22.40
N ALA A 360 -8.61 16.98 22.18
CA ALA A 360 -7.26 17.56 22.27
C ALA A 360 -7.06 18.69 21.23
N GLN A 361 -7.56 18.52 20.01
CA GLN A 361 -7.44 19.54 18.96
C GLN A 361 -8.26 20.81 19.27
N LEU A 362 -9.42 20.66 19.91
CA LEU A 362 -10.21 21.76 20.47
C LEU A 362 -9.51 22.48 21.64
N GLY A 363 -8.37 21.97 22.12
CA GLY A 363 -7.60 22.56 23.20
C GLY A 363 -8.05 22.14 24.60
N PHE A 364 -8.74 21.01 24.73
CA PHE A 364 -9.00 20.41 26.05
C PHE A 364 -7.73 19.68 26.54
N ALA A 365 -7.39 19.88 27.81
CA ALA A 365 -6.26 19.19 28.42
C ALA A 365 -6.60 17.72 28.69
N LYS A 366 -5.58 16.86 28.75
CA LYS A 366 -5.77 15.44 29.08
C LYS A 366 -6.35 15.32 30.50
N GLY A 367 -7.52 14.70 30.63
CA GLY A 367 -8.23 14.54 31.91
C GLY A 367 -9.18 15.69 32.25
N GLU A 368 -9.29 16.73 31.42
CA GLU A 368 -10.33 17.75 31.54
C GLU A 368 -11.72 17.13 31.29
N GLN A 369 -12.74 17.64 31.98
CA GLN A 369 -14.12 17.26 31.75
C GLN A 369 -14.64 17.92 30.48
N VAL A 370 -14.66 17.16 29.38
CA VAL A 370 -15.06 17.62 28.04
C VAL A 370 -16.56 17.46 27.84
N ALA A 371 -17.13 16.36 28.34
CA ALA A 371 -18.58 16.14 28.23
C ALA A 371 -19.35 17.19 29.07
N GLY A 372 -20.34 17.83 28.43
CA GLY A 372 -21.12 18.95 28.96
C GLY A 372 -20.60 20.33 28.51
N GLN A 373 -19.39 20.41 27.95
CA GLN A 373 -18.85 21.65 27.42
C GLN A 373 -19.52 22.03 26.09
N LYS A 374 -19.46 23.33 25.76
CA LYS A 374 -19.97 23.84 24.48
C LYS A 374 -18.84 24.14 23.51
N ILE A 375 -19.10 23.89 22.24
CA ILE A 375 -18.28 24.32 21.11
C ILE A 375 -19.10 25.24 20.22
N LEU A 376 -18.42 26.13 19.50
CA LEU A 376 -19.01 26.99 18.50
C LEU A 376 -18.66 26.43 17.14
N TRP A 377 -19.66 26.09 16.33
CA TRP A 377 -19.49 25.69 14.94
C TRP A 377 -20.25 26.65 14.05
N ALA A 378 -19.50 27.42 13.23
CA ALA A 378 -20.06 28.42 12.32
C ALA A 378 -21.05 29.39 13.02
N GLY A 379 -20.72 29.81 14.24
CA GLY A 379 -21.56 30.71 15.06
C GLY A 379 -22.71 30.05 15.81
N THR A 380 -22.93 28.73 15.65
CA THR A 380 -23.95 27.98 16.40
C THR A 380 -23.31 27.19 17.53
N GLU A 381 -23.90 27.27 18.72
CA GLU A 381 -23.45 26.49 19.88
C GLU A 381 -23.92 25.03 19.79
N TYR A 382 -22.99 24.10 20.00
CA TYR A 382 -23.24 22.67 20.16
C TYR A 382 -22.69 22.19 21.50
N MET A 383 -23.44 21.34 22.18
CA MET A 383 -22.98 20.68 23.41
C MET A 383 -22.26 19.37 23.09
N ILE A 384 -21.08 19.17 23.65
CA ILE A 384 -20.40 17.87 23.62
C ILE A 384 -21.11 16.94 24.61
N ASN A 385 -21.88 15.98 24.12
CA ASN A 385 -22.65 15.05 24.94
C ASN A 385 -21.75 13.98 25.58
N GLY A 386 -20.60 13.70 24.98
CA GLY A 386 -19.67 12.65 25.38
C GLY A 386 -18.41 12.59 24.52
N VAL A 387 -17.43 11.87 25.04
CA VAL A 387 -16.14 11.61 24.38
C VAL A 387 -15.98 10.12 24.19
N VAL A 388 -15.57 9.70 22.99
CA VAL A 388 -15.22 8.30 22.70
C VAL A 388 -13.70 8.15 22.63
N LYS A 389 -13.23 6.93 22.93
CA LYS A 389 -11.82 6.57 22.82
C LYS A 389 -11.35 6.69 21.37
N ASP A 390 -10.10 7.07 21.17
CA ASP A 390 -9.50 7.05 19.85
C ASP A 390 -9.52 5.65 19.22
N TYR A 391 -9.94 5.60 17.96
CA TYR A 391 -9.99 4.38 17.15
C TYR A 391 -9.60 4.70 15.71
N HIS A 392 -9.16 3.68 14.98
CA HIS A 392 -8.72 3.80 13.60
C HIS A 392 -9.90 3.60 12.64
N HIS A 393 -10.61 4.69 12.33
CA HIS A 393 -11.70 4.67 11.33
C HIS A 393 -11.19 4.32 9.92
N LEU A 394 -9.93 4.68 9.64
CA LEU A 394 -9.20 4.39 8.41
C LEU A 394 -7.98 3.49 8.68
N SER A 395 -7.18 3.23 7.65
CA SER A 395 -5.93 2.46 7.75
C SER A 395 -5.00 2.93 8.88
N LEU A 396 -4.30 1.99 9.51
CA LEU A 396 -3.23 2.25 10.49
C LEU A 396 -2.03 3.02 9.92
N HIS A 397 -1.95 3.18 8.59
CA HIS A 397 -1.00 4.11 7.97
C HIS A 397 -1.25 5.57 8.34
N GLN A 398 -2.50 5.88 8.69
CA GLN A 398 -2.90 7.24 9.02
C GLN A 398 -3.00 7.39 10.55
N PRO A 399 -2.54 8.54 11.09
CA PRO A 399 -2.83 8.86 12.47
C PRO A 399 -4.35 8.91 12.67
N VAL A 400 -4.80 8.67 13.91
CA VAL A 400 -6.21 8.88 14.26
C VAL A 400 -6.60 10.33 13.97
N ASP A 401 -7.67 10.50 13.21
CA ASP A 401 -8.20 11.82 12.87
C ASP A 401 -9.00 12.42 14.04
N PRO A 402 -9.08 13.75 14.14
CA PRO A 402 -10.05 14.43 15.00
C PRO A 402 -11.46 14.27 14.40
N VAL A 403 -12.31 13.48 15.06
CA VAL A 403 -13.67 13.16 14.59
C VAL A 403 -14.74 13.76 15.50
N ILE A 404 -15.74 14.39 14.87
CA ILE A 404 -16.98 14.84 15.50
C ILE A 404 -18.15 14.04 14.92
N PHE A 405 -18.89 13.35 15.79
CA PHE A 405 -20.05 12.56 15.41
C PHE A 405 -21.31 13.40 15.57
N LEU A 406 -22.22 13.26 14.60
CA LEU A 406 -23.46 14.01 14.54
C LEU A 406 -24.65 13.06 14.77
N PRO A 407 -25.53 13.34 15.74
CA PRO A 407 -26.72 12.52 15.97
C PRO A 407 -27.72 12.77 14.85
N SER A 408 -27.91 11.79 13.98
CA SER A 408 -29.05 11.76 13.09
C SER A 408 -29.34 10.33 12.67
N THR A 409 -30.61 9.98 12.57
CA THR A 409 -30.99 8.69 12.00
C THR A 409 -30.61 8.72 10.51
N SER A 410 -29.63 7.90 10.15
CA SER A 410 -29.17 7.76 8.76
C SER A 410 -29.42 6.35 8.27
N PHE A 411 -29.81 6.28 7.00
CA PHE A 411 -30.22 5.05 6.33
C PHE A 411 -29.34 4.72 5.13
N VAL A 412 -28.20 5.40 4.94
CA VAL A 412 -27.25 5.06 3.86
C VAL A 412 -26.65 3.67 4.08
N TYR A 413 -26.34 3.33 5.33
CA TYR A 413 -25.83 2.01 5.72
C TYR A 413 -26.56 1.50 6.96
N PHE A 414 -27.06 0.27 6.87
CA PHE A 414 -27.53 -0.53 7.99
C PHE A 414 -26.47 -1.57 8.32
N THR A 415 -25.85 -1.46 9.49
CA THR A 415 -24.86 -2.44 9.96
C THR A 415 -25.52 -3.38 10.93
N VAL A 416 -25.32 -4.68 10.75
CA VAL A 416 -25.83 -5.73 11.64
C VAL A 416 -24.71 -6.66 12.06
N LYS A 417 -24.65 -6.99 13.35
CA LYS A 417 -23.74 -8.01 13.87
C LYS A 417 -24.44 -9.36 13.88
N THR A 418 -23.92 -10.30 13.09
CA THR A 418 -24.53 -11.62 12.89
C THR A 418 -23.52 -12.74 13.11
N GLY A 419 -23.89 -13.84 13.77
CA GLY A 419 -23.00 -15.00 13.90
C GLY A 419 -22.65 -15.63 12.55
N THR A 420 -21.48 -16.29 12.46
CA THR A 420 -20.98 -16.92 11.22
C THR A 420 -21.67 -18.24 10.86
N ASP A 421 -22.45 -18.82 11.78
CA ASP A 421 -23.28 -20.00 11.56
C ASP A 421 -24.39 -19.71 10.52
N ASN A 422 -24.63 -20.65 9.60
CA ASN A 422 -25.70 -20.56 8.59
C ASN A 422 -25.78 -19.21 7.84
N LEU A 423 -24.63 -18.59 7.57
CA LEU A 423 -24.53 -17.23 7.04
C LEU A 423 -25.35 -17.01 5.76
N GLN A 424 -25.34 -17.97 4.83
CA GLN A 424 -26.10 -17.87 3.59
C GLN A 424 -27.62 -17.80 3.82
N GLN A 425 -28.13 -18.57 4.78
CA GLN A 425 -29.55 -18.55 5.15
C GLN A 425 -29.93 -17.22 5.82
N LYS A 426 -29.06 -16.69 6.68
CA LYS A 426 -29.24 -15.39 7.34
C LYS A 426 -29.26 -14.25 6.32
N ILE A 427 -28.32 -14.22 5.39
CA ILE A 427 -28.26 -13.25 4.29
C ILE A 427 -29.52 -13.36 3.41
N SER A 428 -29.96 -14.58 3.08
CA SER A 428 -31.21 -14.78 2.34
C SER A 428 -32.42 -14.22 3.07
N SER A 429 -32.51 -14.45 4.39
CA SER A 429 -33.59 -13.90 5.23
C SER A 429 -33.58 -12.36 5.24
N LEU A 430 -32.40 -11.75 5.33
CA LEU A 430 -32.23 -10.29 5.26
C LEU A 430 -32.59 -9.72 3.89
N ASN A 431 -32.25 -10.42 2.81
CA ASN A 431 -32.62 -10.04 1.44
C ASN A 431 -34.14 -10.07 1.24
N THR A 432 -34.82 -11.10 1.74
CA THR A 432 -36.29 -11.18 1.69
C THR A 432 -36.93 -10.01 2.43
N LEU A 433 -36.48 -9.73 3.67
CA LEU A 433 -36.97 -8.59 4.46
C LEU A 433 -36.67 -7.26 3.76
N TYR A 434 -35.47 -7.10 3.20
CA TYR A 434 -35.09 -5.87 2.50
C TYR A 434 -35.99 -5.61 1.29
N LYS A 435 -36.33 -6.66 0.51
CA LYS A 435 -37.21 -6.56 -0.65
C LYS A 435 -38.67 -6.26 -0.29
N GLU A 436 -39.12 -6.70 0.88
CA GLU A 436 -40.46 -6.38 1.40
C GLU A 436 -40.59 -4.88 1.69
N TYR A 437 -39.58 -4.29 2.32
CA TYR A 437 -39.58 -2.86 2.68
C TYR A 437 -39.18 -1.95 1.53
N PHE A 438 -38.30 -2.41 0.63
CA PHE A 438 -37.72 -1.62 -0.45
C PHE A 438 -37.87 -2.29 -1.83
N PRO A 439 -39.11 -2.50 -2.31
CA PRO A 439 -39.33 -3.09 -3.63
C PRO A 439 -38.64 -2.26 -4.72
N GLY A 440 -37.97 -2.94 -5.65
CA GLY A 440 -37.22 -2.29 -6.75
C GLY A 440 -35.80 -1.84 -6.39
N ASN A 441 -35.37 -1.91 -5.12
CA ASN A 441 -33.99 -1.63 -4.73
C ASN A 441 -33.15 -2.93 -4.70
N PRO A 442 -31.90 -2.93 -5.21
CA PRO A 442 -31.01 -4.07 -5.08
C PRO A 442 -30.56 -4.24 -3.63
N PHE A 443 -30.52 -5.50 -3.16
CA PHE A 443 -29.93 -5.85 -1.87
C PHE A 443 -28.40 -5.92 -2.01
N GLU A 444 -27.74 -4.80 -1.76
CA GLU A 444 -26.28 -4.71 -1.76
C GLU A 444 -25.73 -4.78 -0.33
N TYR A 445 -24.80 -5.69 -0.09
CA TYR A 445 -24.14 -5.82 1.20
C TYR A 445 -22.63 -6.07 1.05
N PHE A 446 -21.90 -5.82 2.13
CA PHE A 446 -20.50 -6.17 2.27
C PHE A 446 -20.15 -6.42 3.73
N PHE A 447 -19.06 -7.13 4.00
CA PHE A 447 -18.54 -7.24 5.36
C PHE A 447 -17.62 -6.08 5.71
N ALA A 448 -17.72 -5.58 6.94
CA ALA A 448 -16.98 -4.41 7.39
C ALA A 448 -15.46 -4.68 7.46
N ASP A 449 -15.06 -5.87 7.91
CA ASP A 449 -13.68 -6.35 7.93
C ASP A 449 -13.10 -6.44 6.51
N GLU A 450 -13.81 -7.05 5.56
CA GLU A 450 -13.38 -7.17 4.16
C GLU A 450 -13.19 -5.78 3.51
N THR A 451 -14.09 -4.85 3.79
CA THR A 451 -13.99 -3.48 3.27
C THR A 451 -12.84 -2.71 3.91
N PHE A 452 -12.59 -2.93 5.19
CA PHE A 452 -11.46 -2.33 5.88
C PHE A 452 -10.13 -2.91 5.36
N ASP A 453 -10.06 -4.22 5.15
CA ASP A 453 -8.89 -4.95 4.63
C ASP A 453 -8.52 -4.56 3.20
N LYS A 454 -9.50 -4.14 2.38
CA LYS A 454 -9.24 -3.60 1.03
C LYS A 454 -8.33 -2.38 1.04
N GLN A 455 -8.21 -1.68 2.17
CA GLN A 455 -7.25 -0.57 2.31
C GLN A 455 -5.79 -1.05 2.31
N TYR A 456 -5.53 -2.32 2.62
CA TYR A 456 -4.20 -2.93 2.65
C TYR A 456 -3.92 -3.85 1.44
N ALA A 457 -4.80 -3.83 0.43
CA ALA A 457 -4.71 -4.72 -0.72
C ALA A 457 -3.41 -4.49 -1.52
N SER A 458 -2.98 -3.23 -1.67
CA SER A 458 -1.72 -2.88 -2.34
C SER A 458 -0.51 -3.49 -1.63
N GLU A 459 -0.51 -3.45 -0.31
CA GLU A 459 0.59 -3.92 0.51
C GLU A 459 0.59 -5.44 0.60
N GLN A 460 -0.58 -6.09 0.61
CA GLN A 460 -0.67 -7.55 0.52
C GLN A 460 -0.15 -8.06 -0.83
N GLN A 461 -0.52 -7.38 -1.93
CA GLN A 461 0.02 -7.68 -3.26
C GLN A 461 1.54 -7.47 -3.30
N LEU A 462 2.05 -6.41 -2.68
CA LEU A 462 3.48 -6.15 -2.55
C LEU A 462 4.18 -7.25 -1.73
N GLY A 463 3.65 -7.61 -0.57
CA GLY A 463 4.18 -8.67 0.28
C GLY A 463 4.28 -10.00 -0.45
N ASN A 464 3.26 -10.35 -1.24
CA ASN A 464 3.24 -11.52 -2.10
C ASN A 464 4.39 -11.50 -3.13
N VAL A 465 4.62 -10.37 -3.80
CA VAL A 465 5.74 -10.21 -4.75
C VAL A 465 7.08 -10.34 -4.05
N PHE A 466 7.23 -9.76 -2.86
CA PHE A 466 8.46 -9.85 -2.06
C PHE A 466 8.74 -11.29 -1.60
N ILE A 467 7.73 -12.04 -1.20
CA ILE A 467 7.90 -13.47 -0.84
C ILE A 467 8.37 -14.27 -2.05
N ALA A 468 7.73 -14.10 -3.22
CA ALA A 468 8.15 -14.78 -4.44
C ALA A 468 9.59 -14.42 -4.84
N ALA A 469 9.93 -13.13 -4.77
CA ALA A 469 11.27 -12.61 -5.00
C ALA A 469 12.31 -13.21 -4.03
N ALA A 470 11.99 -13.31 -2.73
CA ALA A 470 12.84 -13.93 -1.72
C ALA A 470 13.07 -15.41 -1.98
N LEU A 471 12.03 -16.16 -2.37
CA LEU A 471 12.15 -17.58 -2.74
C LEU A 471 13.11 -17.76 -3.92
N ILE A 472 12.98 -16.93 -4.97
CA ILE A 472 13.90 -16.95 -6.12
C ILE A 472 15.33 -16.64 -5.68
N ALA A 473 15.53 -15.61 -4.86
CA ALA A 473 16.84 -15.24 -4.35
C ALA A 473 17.51 -16.36 -3.53
N ILE A 474 16.73 -17.05 -2.68
CA ILE A 474 17.18 -18.21 -1.90
C ILE A 474 17.59 -19.36 -2.84
N LEU A 475 16.76 -19.70 -3.83
CA LEU A 475 17.08 -20.76 -4.80
C LEU A 475 18.39 -20.47 -5.56
N ILE A 476 18.58 -19.22 -6.00
CA ILE A 476 19.81 -18.80 -6.67
C ILE A 476 21.02 -18.94 -5.73
N ALA A 477 20.89 -18.51 -4.47
CA ALA A 477 21.97 -18.62 -3.48
C ALA A 477 22.34 -20.08 -3.18
N CYS A 478 21.34 -20.95 -3.02
CA CYS A 478 21.55 -22.39 -2.80
C CYS A 478 22.24 -23.08 -3.99
N MET A 479 21.88 -22.73 -5.23
CA MET A 479 22.57 -23.24 -6.42
C MET A 479 24.06 -22.85 -6.44
N GLY A 480 24.38 -21.64 -6.02
CA GLY A 480 25.77 -21.18 -5.87
C GLY A 480 26.57 -21.98 -4.85
N LEU A 481 25.97 -22.22 -3.69
CA LEU A 481 26.59 -23.02 -2.63
C LEU A 481 26.83 -24.46 -3.10
N PHE A 482 25.82 -25.05 -3.73
CA PHE A 482 25.91 -26.41 -4.27
C PHE A 482 27.04 -26.53 -5.29
N GLY A 483 27.15 -25.59 -6.24
CA GLY A 483 28.24 -25.59 -7.21
C GLY A 483 29.63 -25.48 -6.59
N LEU A 484 29.76 -24.71 -5.50
CA LEU A 484 31.01 -24.57 -4.75
C LEU A 484 31.35 -25.86 -3.96
N ALA A 485 30.36 -26.44 -3.28
CA ALA A 485 30.51 -27.66 -2.50
C ALA A 485 30.86 -28.85 -3.40
N ALA A 486 30.17 -29.01 -4.52
CA ALA A 486 30.45 -30.05 -5.51
C ALA A 486 31.87 -29.95 -6.07
N PHE A 487 32.37 -28.74 -6.32
CA PHE A 487 33.76 -28.55 -6.74
C PHE A 487 34.77 -28.93 -5.65
N THR A 488 34.49 -28.54 -4.40
CA THR A 488 35.38 -28.84 -3.26
C THR A 488 35.40 -30.34 -2.95
N ALA A 489 34.28 -31.04 -3.13
CA ALA A 489 34.21 -32.50 -2.96
C ALA A 489 34.85 -33.28 -4.12
N GLN A 490 34.94 -32.69 -5.31
CA GLN A 490 35.57 -33.31 -6.48
C GLN A 490 37.10 -33.12 -6.52
N GLN A 491 37.61 -32.18 -5.74
CA GLN A 491 39.03 -31.88 -5.57
C GLN A 491 39.60 -32.71 -4.42
#